data_AF-A0A418R4A6-F1
#
_entry.id   AF-A0A418R4A6-F1
#
_cell.length_a   1.000
_cell.length_b   1.000
_cell.length_c   1.000
_cell.angle_alpha   90.00
_cell.angle_beta   90.00
_cell.angle_gamma   90.00
#
_symmetry.space_group_name_H-M   'P 1'
#
loop_
_entity.id
_entity.type
_entity.pdbx_description
1 polymer ?
#
loop_
_entity_poly.entity_id
_entity_poly.type
_entity_poly.pdbx_seq_one_letter_code
_entity_poly.pdbx_strand_id
1 'polypeptide(L)'
;MKKITVNGLFALLLLLMSLLPLAGAAQCTMCKTQVEAASNEKDGYDTTGLNKGIVYLMTIPYVLIGAVGFFWYRHTQQQKKKASTNGGH
;
A
#
# COMPACT_ATOMS: atom_id res chain seq x y z
N MET A 1 -38.64 -18.16 -8.56
CA MET A 1 -37.70 -17.40 -9.40
C MET A 1 -36.44 -16.96 -8.65
N LYS A 2 -36.52 -16.29 -7.48
CA LYS A 2 -35.32 -15.87 -6.71
C LYS A 2 -34.33 -16.99 -6.38
N LYS A 3 -34.81 -18.20 -6.07
CA LYS A 3 -33.97 -19.37 -5.74
C LYS A 3 -33.10 -19.83 -6.92
N ILE A 4 -33.65 -19.77 -8.14
CA ILE A 4 -32.94 -20.17 -9.36
C ILE A 4 -31.88 -19.11 -9.72
N THR A 5 -32.20 -17.82 -9.53
CA THR A 5 -31.25 -16.71 -9.72
C THR A 5 -30.11 -16.74 -8.70
N VAL A 6 -30.39 -17.04 -7.43
CA VAL A 6 -29.37 -17.15 -6.37
C VAL A 6 -28.46 -18.35 -6.58
N ASN A 7 -29.02 -19.52 -6.92
CA ASN A 7 -28.23 -20.70 -7.25
C ASN A 7 -27.36 -20.50 -8.50
N GLY A 8 -27.88 -19.77 -9.51
CA GLY A 8 -27.11 -19.40 -10.70
C GLY A 8 -25.96 -18.43 -10.39
N LEU A 9 -26.20 -17.42 -9.55
CA LEU A 9 -25.15 -16.49 -9.11
C LEU A 9 -24.05 -17.20 -8.31
N PHE A 10 -24.44 -18.12 -7.43
CA PHE A 10 -23.50 -18.91 -6.64
C PHE A 10 -22.64 -19.83 -7.50
N ALA A 11 -23.25 -20.48 -8.51
CA ALA A 11 -22.52 -21.30 -9.48
C ALA A 11 -21.55 -20.46 -10.34
N LEU A 12 -21.96 -19.27 -10.75
CA LEU A 12 -21.11 -18.33 -11.50
C LEU A 12 -19.92 -17.87 -10.65
N LEU A 13 -20.14 -17.55 -9.37
CA LEU A 13 -19.07 -17.16 -8.45
C LEU A 13 -18.05 -18.28 -8.22
N LEU A 14 -18.52 -19.51 -8.05
CA LEU A 14 -17.66 -20.70 -7.93
C LEU A 14 -16.85 -20.95 -9.21
N LEU A 15 -17.45 -20.74 -10.37
CA LEU A 15 -16.76 -20.83 -11.66
C LEU A 15 -15.69 -19.75 -11.78
N LEU A 16 -15.96 -18.49 -11.41
CA LEU A 16 -14.94 -17.45 -11.41
C LEU A 16 -13.79 -17.77 -10.45
N MET A 17 -14.08 -18.39 -9.32
CA MET A 17 -13.05 -18.77 -8.33
C MET A 17 -12.14 -19.91 -8.80
N SER A 18 -12.61 -20.80 -9.68
CA SER A 18 -11.78 -21.87 -10.25
C SER A 18 -10.84 -21.40 -11.36
N LEU A 19 -11.05 -20.20 -11.89
CA LEU A 19 -10.11 -19.54 -12.81
C LEU A 19 -8.97 -18.82 -12.09
N LEU A 20 -8.93 -18.81 -10.74
CA LEU A 20 -7.79 -18.24 -10.02
C LEU A 20 -6.55 -19.13 -10.24
N PRO A 21 -5.41 -18.53 -10.60
CA PRO A 21 -4.18 -19.30 -10.77
C PRO A 21 -3.76 -19.92 -9.44
N LEU A 22 -3.54 -21.24 -9.44
CA LEU A 22 -2.87 -21.98 -8.38
C LEU A 22 -1.49 -21.33 -8.17
N ALA A 23 -1.27 -20.79 -6.98
CA ALA A 23 0.03 -20.29 -6.50
C ALA A 23 1.03 -21.46 -6.34
N GLY A 24 1.45 -22.04 -7.46
CA GLY A 24 2.43 -23.12 -7.54
C GLY A 24 3.56 -22.70 -8.47
N ALA A 25 4.68 -22.25 -7.87
CA ALA A 25 5.99 -22.03 -8.50
C ALA A 25 6.12 -21.08 -9.71
N ALA A 26 5.13 -20.22 -10.03
CA ALA A 26 5.28 -19.19 -11.08
C ALA A 26 4.64 -17.81 -10.75
N GLN A 27 4.42 -17.51 -9.47
CA GLN A 27 4.04 -16.16 -8.97
C GLN A 27 5.21 -15.39 -8.34
N CYS A 28 6.45 -15.79 -8.68
CA CYS A 28 7.69 -15.13 -8.27
C CYS A 28 8.56 -14.81 -9.49
N THR A 29 8.08 -13.97 -10.41
CA THR A 29 8.95 -13.25 -11.37
C THR A 29 9.11 -11.77 -10.98
N MET A 30 8.82 -11.42 -9.73
CA MET A 30 9.15 -10.10 -9.15
C MET A 30 10.45 -10.11 -8.35
N CYS A 31 10.89 -11.25 -7.81
CA CYS A 31 12.01 -11.26 -6.87
C CYS A 31 13.37 -11.53 -7.53
N LYS A 32 13.41 -12.27 -8.65
CA LYS A 32 14.68 -12.61 -9.32
C LYS A 32 15.11 -11.53 -10.30
N THR A 33 14.18 -11.01 -11.09
CA THR A 33 14.42 -9.96 -12.09
C THR A 33 14.76 -8.61 -11.47
N GLN A 34 14.17 -8.23 -10.33
CA GLN A 34 14.56 -7.00 -9.62
C GLN A 34 15.97 -7.11 -9.01
N VAL A 35 16.33 -8.28 -8.47
CA VAL A 35 17.66 -8.54 -7.89
C VAL A 35 18.72 -8.73 -8.98
N GLU A 36 18.39 -9.39 -10.08
CA GLU A 36 19.27 -9.57 -11.25
C GLU A 36 19.40 -8.28 -12.06
N ALA A 37 18.36 -7.45 -12.19
CA ALA A 37 18.48 -6.11 -12.77
C ALA A 37 19.34 -5.19 -11.89
N ALA A 38 19.19 -5.27 -10.56
CA ALA A 38 20.04 -4.53 -9.62
C ALA A 38 21.50 -5.02 -9.58
N SER A 39 21.78 -6.27 -9.98
CA SER A 39 23.15 -6.84 -9.97
C SER A 39 23.85 -6.82 -11.33
N ASN A 40 23.12 -6.67 -12.44
CA ASN A 40 23.67 -6.64 -13.79
C ASN A 40 23.86 -5.23 -14.38
N GLU A 41 23.47 -4.17 -13.67
CA GLU A 41 23.90 -2.81 -14.01
C GLU A 41 25.38 -2.69 -13.65
N LYS A 42 26.19 -3.10 -14.62
CA LYS A 42 27.64 -3.13 -14.57
C LYS A 42 28.15 -1.70 -14.47
N ASP A 43 28.54 -1.31 -13.26
CA ASP A 43 29.79 -0.57 -12.99
C ASP A 43 29.93 -0.37 -11.46
N GLY A 44 30.71 -1.23 -10.80
CA GLY A 44 31.22 -1.01 -9.43
C GLY A 44 30.18 -1.02 -8.31
N TYR A 45 29.70 -2.21 -7.92
CA TYR A 45 28.81 -2.40 -6.76
C TYR A 45 29.52 -2.07 -5.43
N ASP A 46 29.50 -0.79 -5.04
CA ASP A 46 29.70 -0.39 -3.65
C ASP A 46 28.41 -0.72 -2.87
N THR A 47 28.48 -1.83 -2.12
CA THR A 47 27.37 -2.44 -1.40
C THR A 47 26.74 -1.52 -0.33
N THR A 48 27.39 -0.40 0.00
CA THR A 48 26.88 0.60 0.94
C THR A 48 25.74 1.47 0.38
N GLY A 49 25.64 1.63 -0.94
CA GLY A 49 24.63 2.47 -1.59
C GLY A 49 23.22 1.84 -1.64
N LEU A 50 23.13 0.53 -1.82
CA LEU A 50 21.85 -0.19 -1.95
C LEU A 50 21.02 -0.15 -0.64
N ASN A 51 21.70 -0.26 0.51
CA ASN A 51 21.07 -0.17 1.83
C ASN A 51 20.45 1.24 2.06
N LYS A 52 21.09 2.30 1.53
CA LYS A 52 20.56 3.66 1.59
C LYS A 52 19.28 3.83 0.77
N GLY A 53 19.18 3.19 -0.40
CA GLY A 53 17.98 3.21 -1.23
C GLY A 53 16.75 2.61 -0.52
N ILE A 54 16.92 1.46 0.14
CA ILE A 54 15.83 0.80 0.88
C ILE A 54 15.37 1.66 2.06
N VAL A 55 16.30 2.18 2.86
CA VAL A 55 15.97 3.06 3.98
C VAL A 55 15.29 4.35 3.48
N TYR A 56 15.73 4.92 2.35
CA TYR A 56 15.09 6.10 1.76
C TYR A 56 13.63 5.84 1.37
N LEU A 57 13.36 4.75 0.65
CA LEU A 57 12.01 4.39 0.22
C LEU A 57 11.08 4.06 1.39
N MET A 58 11.58 3.40 2.44
CA MET A 58 10.81 3.15 3.65
C MET A 58 10.60 4.40 4.51
N THR A 59 11.49 5.39 4.47
CA THR A 59 11.36 6.62 5.28
C THR A 59 10.22 7.52 4.80
N ILE A 60 10.00 7.59 3.48
CA ILE A 60 8.96 8.41 2.85
C ILE A 60 7.56 8.20 3.45
N PRO A 61 7.01 6.97 3.55
CA PRO A 61 5.67 6.76 4.10
C PRO A 61 5.55 7.22 5.57
N TYR A 62 6.58 7.04 6.39
CA TYR A 62 6.56 7.51 7.79
C TYR A 62 6.54 9.04 7.88
N VAL A 63 7.34 9.72 7.06
CA VAL A 63 7.38 11.20 7.01
C VAL A 63 6.03 11.75 6.53
N LEU A 64 5.43 11.15 5.50
CA LEU A 64 4.12 11.56 4.99
C LEU A 64 3.02 11.42 6.05
N ILE A 65 2.98 10.28 6.76
CA ILE A 65 2.01 10.07 7.85
C ILE A 65 2.21 11.11 8.96
N GLY A 66 3.47 11.37 9.35
CA GLY A 66 3.79 12.39 10.35
C GLY A 66 3.34 13.79 9.95
N ALA A 67 3.58 14.18 8.69
CA ALA A 67 3.15 15.47 8.15
C ALA A 67 1.62 15.61 8.16
N VAL A 68 0.90 14.61 7.64
CA VAL A 68 -0.57 14.60 7.61
C VAL A 68 -1.14 14.68 9.04
N GLY A 69 -0.61 13.88 9.96
CA GLY A 69 -1.01 13.88 11.36
C GLY A 69 -0.78 15.23 12.04
N PHE A 70 0.37 15.87 11.78
CA PHE A 70 0.69 17.20 12.31
C PHE A 70 -0.28 18.28 11.81
N PHE A 71 -0.55 18.32 10.51
CA PHE A 71 -1.50 19.27 9.93
C PHE A 71 -2.93 19.05 10.45
N TRP A 72 -3.37 17.78 10.55
CA TRP A 72 -4.66 17.44 11.12
C TRP A 72 -4.78 17.93 12.57
N TYR A 73 -3.79 17.62 13.41
CA TYR A 73 -3.78 18.02 14.82
C TYR A 73 -3.82 19.55 14.95
N ARG A 74 -3.00 20.26 14.19
CA ARG A 74 -2.99 21.73 14.22
C ARG A 74 -4.33 22.30 13.80
N HIS A 75 -4.94 21.78 12.73
CA HIS A 75 -6.25 22.21 12.28
C HIS A 75 -7.33 21.94 13.34
N THR A 76 -7.37 20.74 13.93
CA THR A 76 -8.36 20.41 14.97
C THR A 76 -8.24 21.32 16.19
N GLN A 77 -7.02 21.67 16.61
CA GLN A 77 -6.81 22.55 17.76
C GLN A 77 -7.21 24.00 17.46
N GLN A 78 -7.04 24.48 16.22
CA GLN A 78 -7.54 25.80 15.82
C GLN A 78 -9.08 25.85 15.83
N GLN A 79 -9.74 24.79 15.39
CA GLN A 79 -11.21 24.72 15.43
C GLN A 79 -11.73 24.66 16.87
N LYS A 80 -11.08 23.92 17.77
CA LYS A 80 -11.41 23.90 19.20
C LYS A 80 -11.28 25.29 19.84
N LYS A 81 -10.19 26.02 19.58
CA LYS A 81 -10.00 27.39 20.10
C LYS A 81 -11.06 28.36 19.58
N LYS A 82 -11.44 28.26 18.29
CA LYS A 82 -12.50 29.08 17.70
C LYS A 82 -13.87 28.76 18.30
N ALA A 83 -14.19 27.48 18.52
CA ALA A 83 -15.43 27.06 19.17
C ALA A 83 -15.53 27.53 20.63
N SER A 84 -14.44 27.45 21.40
CA SER A 84 -14.40 27.97 22.78
C SER A 84 -14.46 29.50 22.86
N THR A 85 -14.02 30.23 21.83
CA THR A 85 -14.08 31.71 21.79
C THR A 85 -15.46 32.22 21.34
N ASN A 86 -16.21 31.46 20.55
CA ASN A 86 -17.52 31.86 19.99
C ASN A 86 -18.73 31.40 20.84
N GLY A 87 -18.51 30.61 21.90
CA GLY A 87 -19.56 30.17 22.84
C GLY A 87 -19.66 31.00 24.12
N GLY A 88 -18.94 32.12 24.20
CA GLY A 88 -18.86 33.01 25.37
C GLY A 88 -19.48 34.38 25.14
N HIS A 89 -20.64 34.43 24.47
CA HIS A 89 -21.45 35.64 24.34
C HIS A 89 -22.89 35.40 24.75
#